data_AF-A0A3A4V9K9-F1
#
_entry.id   AF-A0A3A4V9K9-F1
#
_cell.length_a   1.000
_cell.length_b   1.000
_cell.length_c   1.000
_cell.angle_alpha   90.00
_cell.angle_beta   90.00
_cell.angle_gamma   90.00
#
_symmetry.space_group_name_H-M   'P 1'
#
loop_
_entity.id
_entity.type
_entity.pdbx_description
1 polymer ?
#
loop_
_entity_poly.entity_id
_entity_poly.type
_entity_poly.pdbx_seq_one_letter_code
_entity_poly.pdbx_strand_id
1 'polypeptide(L)'
;MKYFRVKIGYGKDDFISVDETELPTAIRAQITGKVGVFREGTVSGNHIQAILPDLQRAAGFHRDYQLTGEDYEELRDTDKDHKLFLGETKDRVTAQIAGKESPTLPSKELLV
;
A
#
# COMPACT_ATOMS: atom_id res chain seq x y z
N MET A 1 1.81 -6.98 10.23
CA MET A 1 2.33 -5.74 9.62
C MET A 1 2.14 -5.85 8.13
N LYS A 2 1.48 -4.88 7.50
CA LYS A 2 1.19 -4.91 6.07
C LYS A 2 2.31 -4.25 5.27
N TYR A 3 2.56 -4.77 4.08
CA TYR A 3 3.58 -4.28 3.17
C TYR A 3 3.00 -3.98 1.80
N PHE A 4 3.54 -2.97 1.12
CA PHE A 4 3.08 -2.49 -0.16
C PHE A 4 4.25 -2.19 -1.09
N ARG A 5 4.09 -2.50 -2.37
CA ARG A 5 5.01 -2.11 -3.42
C ARG A 5 4.57 -0.81 -4.04
N VAL A 6 5.43 0.18 -4.03
CA VAL A 6 5.29 1.41 -4.81
C VAL A 6 6.05 1.19 -6.11
N LYS A 7 5.30 0.89 -7.18
CA LYS A 7 5.84 0.61 -8.50
C LYS A 7 6.23 1.91 -9.19
N ILE A 8 7.50 2.04 -9.58
CA ILE A 8 8.09 3.25 -10.18
C ILE A 8 8.54 3.03 -11.63
N GLY A 9 8.54 1.80 -12.10
CA GLY A 9 8.90 1.42 -13.46
C GLY A 9 8.24 0.10 -13.88
N TYR A 10 8.65 -0.43 -15.02
CA TYR A 10 8.05 -1.63 -15.62
C TYR A 10 8.84 -2.91 -15.31
N GLY A 11 10.09 -2.79 -14.85
CA GLY A 11 10.91 -3.92 -14.44
C GLY A 11 10.36 -4.65 -13.22
N LYS A 12 10.75 -5.93 -13.06
CA LYS A 12 10.34 -6.77 -11.93
C LYS A 12 10.75 -6.16 -10.59
N ASP A 13 11.89 -5.48 -10.56
CA ASP A 13 12.50 -4.89 -9.38
C ASP A 13 12.34 -3.36 -9.29
N ASP A 14 11.59 -2.76 -10.21
CA ASP A 14 11.34 -1.31 -10.26
C ASP A 14 10.23 -0.90 -9.27
N PHE A 15 10.46 -1.22 -8.01
CA PHE A 15 9.59 -0.86 -6.91
C PHE A 15 10.40 -0.60 -5.64
N ILE A 16 9.82 0.22 -4.75
CA ILE A 16 10.23 0.26 -3.35
C ILE A 16 9.15 -0.39 -2.50
N SER A 17 9.57 -1.05 -1.42
CA SER A 17 8.68 -1.75 -0.50
C SER A 17 8.49 -0.88 0.74
N VAL A 18 7.25 -0.46 0.99
CA VAL A 18 6.86 0.40 2.10
C VAL A 18 5.97 -0.38 3.05
N ASP A 19 5.98 -0.01 4.33
CA ASP A 19 5.07 -0.59 5.31
C ASP A 19 3.75 0.21 5.44
N GLU A 20 2.84 -0.29 6.28
CA GLU A 20 1.57 0.37 6.60
C GLU A 20 1.71 1.80 7.16
N THR A 21 2.84 2.15 7.78
CA THR A 21 3.11 3.48 8.33
C THR A 21 3.55 4.47 7.25
N GLU A 22 4.20 3.98 6.20
CA GLU A 22 4.68 4.75 5.06
C GLU A 22 3.67 4.83 3.90
N LEU A 23 2.68 3.93 3.88
CA LEU A 23 1.65 3.89 2.85
C LEU A 23 0.91 5.24 2.66
N PRO A 24 0.47 5.96 3.71
CA PRO A 24 -0.20 7.24 3.53
C PRO A 24 0.69 8.27 2.80
N THR A 25 1.99 8.24 3.04
CA THR A 25 2.98 9.09 2.36
C THR A 25 3.10 8.73 0.89
N ALA A 26 3.14 7.44 0.56
CA ALA A 26 3.18 6.96 -0.82
C ALA A 26 1.93 7.39 -1.61
N ILE A 27 0.75 7.21 -1.04
CA ILE A 27 -0.51 7.62 -1.66
C ILE A 27 -0.56 9.13 -1.83
N ARG A 28 -0.16 9.91 -0.81
CA ARG A 28 -0.14 11.37 -0.89
C ARG A 28 0.83 11.87 -1.96
N ALA A 29 2.02 11.27 -2.04
CA ALA A 29 3.00 11.56 -3.09
C ALA A 29 2.38 11.29 -4.47
N GLN A 30 1.77 10.12 -4.67
CA GLN A 30 1.14 9.75 -5.94
C GLN A 30 0.03 10.73 -6.35
N ILE A 31 -0.85 11.13 -5.42
CA ILE A 31 -1.96 12.06 -5.73
C ILE A 31 -1.46 13.48 -6.01
N THR A 32 -0.47 13.96 -5.25
CA THR A 32 -0.04 15.36 -5.31
C THR A 32 1.12 15.61 -6.26
N GLY A 33 1.76 14.56 -6.78
CA GLY A 33 2.98 14.64 -7.57
C GLY A 33 4.24 15.03 -6.80
N LYS A 34 4.14 15.23 -5.48
CA LYS A 34 5.27 15.62 -4.61
C LYS A 34 6.19 14.44 -4.32
N VAL A 35 7.39 14.73 -3.83
CA VAL A 35 8.36 13.71 -3.42
C VAL A 35 7.89 13.06 -2.11
N GLY A 36 7.83 11.73 -2.11
CA GLY A 36 7.69 10.91 -0.89
C GLY A 36 9.06 10.48 -0.39
N VAL A 37 9.27 10.55 0.92
CA VAL A 37 10.48 10.08 1.61
C VAL A 37 10.11 8.82 2.38
N PHE A 38 10.82 7.74 2.07
CA PHE A 38 10.65 6.41 2.65
C PHE A 38 11.98 5.91 3.20
N ARG A 39 11.95 4.90 4.07
CA ARG A 39 13.15 4.27 4.62
C ARG A 39 14.03 3.66 3.53
N GLU A 40 13.43 3.12 2.47
CA GLU A 40 14.15 2.52 1.35
C GLU A 40 14.65 3.57 0.33
N GLY A 41 14.16 4.80 0.40
CA GLY A 41 14.62 5.89 -0.47
C GLY A 41 13.58 6.97 -0.72
N THR A 42 13.84 7.83 -1.70
CA THR A 42 12.95 8.92 -2.10
C THR A 42 12.39 8.69 -3.49
N VAL A 43 11.08 8.87 -3.66
CA VAL A 43 10.40 8.69 -4.95
C VAL A 43 9.59 9.94 -5.30
N SER A 44 9.73 10.39 -6.54
CA SER A 44 8.86 11.42 -7.10
C SER A 44 7.44 10.87 -7.27
N GLY A 45 6.44 11.53 -6.69
CA GLY A 45 5.04 11.12 -6.78
C GLY A 45 4.54 10.94 -8.21
N ASN A 46 5.02 11.77 -9.14
CA ASN A 46 4.70 11.68 -10.57
C ASN A 46 5.22 10.40 -11.25
N HIS A 47 6.19 9.70 -10.64
CA HIS A 47 6.73 8.44 -11.16
C HIS A 47 6.07 7.21 -10.53
N ILE A 48 5.17 7.39 -9.54
CA ILE A 48 4.46 6.26 -8.91
C ILE A 48 3.36 5.78 -9.87
N GLN A 49 3.60 4.66 -10.53
CA GLN A 49 2.66 4.04 -11.47
C GLN A 49 1.50 3.35 -10.74
N ALA A 50 1.82 2.61 -9.68
CA ALA A 50 0.85 1.84 -8.91
C ALA A 50 1.35 1.59 -7.49
N ILE A 51 0.41 1.43 -6.56
CA ILE A 51 0.67 0.94 -5.21
C ILE A 51 -0.11 -0.36 -5.05
N LEU A 52 0.58 -1.45 -4.76
CA LEU A 52 0.02 -2.80 -4.73
C LEU A 52 0.39 -3.53 -3.44
N PRO A 53 -0.42 -4.48 -2.93
CA PRO A 53 -0.02 -5.35 -1.82
C PRO A 53 1.30 -6.09 -2.12
N ASP A 54 2.21 -6.11 -1.13
CA ASP A 54 3.45 -6.89 -1.20
C ASP A 54 3.30 -8.22 -0.48
N LEU A 55 2.50 -9.12 -1.08
CA LEU A 55 2.13 -10.41 -0.45
C LEU A 55 3.34 -11.32 -0.24
N GLN A 56 4.32 -11.25 -1.13
CA GLN A 56 5.58 -11.99 -1.01
C GLN A 56 6.29 -11.64 0.30
N ARG A 57 6.46 -10.33 0.56
CA ARG A 57 7.09 -9.85 1.80
C ARG A 57 6.22 -10.13 3.02
N ALA A 58 4.90 -10.00 2.89
CA ALA A 58 3.96 -10.32 3.95
C ALA A 58 4.02 -11.80 4.37
N ALA A 59 4.22 -12.70 3.40
CA ALA A 59 4.39 -14.14 3.63
C ALA A 59 5.82 -14.53 4.08
N GLY A 60 6.76 -13.58 4.11
CA GLY A 60 8.15 -13.85 4.49
C GLY A 60 8.98 -14.55 3.40
N PHE A 61 8.50 -14.57 2.16
CA PHE A 61 9.25 -15.15 1.05
C PHE A 61 10.44 -14.28 0.65
N HIS A 62 11.49 -14.93 0.14
CA HIS A 62 12.66 -14.24 -0.42
C HIS A 62 12.27 -13.36 -1.61
N ARG A 63 12.88 -12.18 -1.75
CA ARG A 63 12.57 -11.16 -2.78
C ARG A 63 12.52 -11.69 -4.22
N ASP A 64 13.32 -12.71 -4.55
CA ASP A 64 13.36 -13.24 -5.91
C ASP A 64 12.24 -14.24 -6.23
N TYR A 65 11.58 -14.75 -5.18
CA TYR A 65 10.47 -15.70 -5.30
C TYR A 65 9.34 -15.15 -6.15
N GLN A 66 8.74 -16.00 -6.97
CA GLN A 66 7.59 -15.64 -7.78
C GLN A 66 6.40 -16.41 -7.26
N LEU A 67 5.41 -15.68 -6.76
CA LEU A 67 4.14 -16.26 -6.32
C LEU A 67 3.50 -17.01 -7.49
N THR A 68 3.15 -18.25 -7.23
CA THR A 68 2.39 -19.13 -8.10
C THR A 68 0.90 -18.97 -7.86
N GLY A 69 0.08 -19.59 -8.70
CA GLY A 69 -1.38 -19.58 -8.51
C GLY A 69 -1.81 -20.19 -7.18
N GLU A 70 -1.14 -21.24 -6.72
CA GLU A 70 -1.42 -21.88 -5.44
C GLU A 70 -1.10 -20.95 -4.27
N ASP A 71 0.03 -20.24 -4.31
CA ASP A 71 0.38 -19.25 -3.28
C ASP A 71 -0.66 -18.13 -3.19
N TYR A 72 -1.23 -17.69 -4.33
CA TYR A 72 -2.29 -16.68 -4.33
C TYR A 72 -3.59 -17.18 -3.71
N GLU A 73 -3.93 -18.45 -3.86
CA GLU A 73 -5.09 -19.05 -3.19
C GLU A 73 -4.87 -19.15 -1.68
N GLU A 74 -3.67 -19.55 -1.25
CA GLU A 74 -3.31 -19.58 0.18
C GLU A 74 -3.30 -18.18 0.80
N LEU A 75 -2.81 -17.18 0.06
CA LEU A 75 -2.69 -15.79 0.51
C LEU A 75 -3.94 -14.96 0.23
N ARG A 76 -5.04 -15.58 -0.21
CA ARG A 76 -6.25 -14.87 -0.65
C ARG A 76 -6.82 -13.93 0.40
N ASP A 77 -6.90 -14.36 1.64
CA ASP A 77 -7.46 -13.53 2.72
C ASP A 77 -6.47 -12.45 3.16
N THR A 78 -5.17 -12.75 3.12
CA THR A 78 -4.10 -11.75 3.30
C THR A 78 -4.20 -10.66 2.23
N ASP A 79 -4.41 -11.02 0.97
CA ASP A 79 -4.57 -10.08 -0.14
C ASP A 79 -5.81 -9.19 0.02
N LYS A 80 -6.96 -9.77 0.41
CA LYS A 80 -8.18 -9.00 0.70
C LYS A 80 -7.95 -7.98 1.81
N ASP A 81 -7.34 -8.39 2.91
CA ASP A 81 -7.05 -7.53 4.06
C ASP A 81 -6.08 -6.38 3.69
N HIS A 82 -5.07 -6.65 2.87
CA HIS A 82 -4.17 -5.61 2.34
C HIS A 82 -4.89 -4.64 1.40
N LYS A 83 -5.73 -5.15 0.49
CA LYS A 83 -6.50 -4.33 -0.44
C LYS A 83 -7.52 -3.45 0.27
N LEU A 84 -8.17 -3.97 1.31
CA LEU A 84 -9.09 -3.20 2.14
C LEU A 84 -8.36 -2.04 2.82
N PHE A 85 -7.24 -2.33 3.50
CA PHE A 85 -6.43 -1.31 4.16
C PHE A 85 -5.90 -0.25 3.19
N LEU A 86 -5.48 -0.67 1.98
CA LEU A 86 -5.07 0.23 0.91
C LEU A 86 -6.21 1.16 0.49
N GLY A 87 -7.41 0.62 0.28
CA GLY A 87 -8.60 1.38 -0.06
C GLY A 87 -8.95 2.41 1.02
N GLU A 88 -9.08 1.97 2.27
CA GLU A 88 -9.39 2.83 3.42
C GLU A 88 -8.35 3.95 3.59
N THR A 89 -7.07 3.62 3.44
CA THR A 89 -5.99 4.61 3.54
C THR A 89 -6.06 5.61 2.39
N LYS A 90 -6.38 5.15 1.18
CA LYS A 90 -6.54 6.02 0.00
C LYS A 90 -7.69 7.00 0.19
N ASP A 91 -8.83 6.53 0.67
CA ASP A 91 -10.00 7.36 0.94
C ASP A 91 -9.69 8.41 2.00
N ARG A 92 -9.06 8.00 3.11
CA ARG A 92 -8.61 8.91 4.17
C ARG A 92 -7.66 9.98 3.66
N VAL A 93 -6.62 9.61 2.91
CA VAL A 93 -5.63 10.56 2.36
C VAL A 93 -6.30 11.52 1.38
N THR A 94 -7.20 11.02 0.53
CA THR A 94 -7.94 11.84 -0.43
C THR A 94 -8.84 12.86 0.27
N ALA A 95 -9.56 12.44 1.31
CA ALA A 95 -10.38 13.34 2.13
C ALA A 95 -9.54 14.45 2.79
N GLN A 96 -8.38 14.09 3.36
CA GLN A 96 -7.44 15.03 3.96
C GLN A 96 -6.89 16.05 2.96
N ILE A 97 -6.57 15.63 1.73
CA ILE A 97 -6.09 16.53 0.67
C ILE A 97 -7.21 17.49 0.24
N ALA A 98 -8.45 17.02 0.17
CA ALA A 98 -9.61 17.82 -0.21
C ALA A 98 -10.08 18.80 0.88
N GLY A 99 -9.45 18.82 2.06
CA GLY A 99 -9.86 19.65 3.20
C GLY A 99 -11.18 19.20 3.84
N LYS A 100 -11.61 17.96 3.60
CA LYS A 100 -12.80 17.36 4.23
C LYS A 100 -12.39 16.63 5.49
N GLU A 101 -13.21 16.71 6.54
CA GLU A 101 -13.04 15.82 7.71
C GLU A 101 -13.04 14.36 7.23
N SER A 102 -12.06 13.59 7.70
CA SER A 102 -11.89 12.21 7.28
C SER A 102 -13.16 11.42 7.61
N PRO A 103 -13.64 10.52 6.74
CA PRO A 103 -14.78 9.67 7.09
C PRO A 103 -14.44 8.90 8.37
N THR A 104 -15.22 9.14 9.42
CA THR A 104 -15.15 8.37 10.65
C THR A 104 -15.56 6.95 10.32
N LEU A 105 -14.65 6.00 10.51
CA LEU A 105 -14.98 4.57 10.47
C LEU A 105 -16.16 4.35 11.42
N PRO A 106 -17.14 3.48 11.08
CA PRO A 106 -18.06 3.00 12.08
C PRO A 106 -17.21 2.31 13.15
N SER A 107 -17.12 2.95 14.31
CA SER A 107 -16.62 2.31 15.52
C SER A 107 -17.32 0.97 15.60
N LYS A 108 -16.56 -0.13 15.59
CA LYS A 108 -17.13 -1.44 15.95
C LYS A 108 -17.88 -1.20 17.25
N GLU A 109 -19.22 -1.18 17.17
CA GLU A 109 -20.04 -1.15 18.36
C GLU A 109 -19.57 -2.34 19.19
N LEU A 110 -19.09 -2.00 20.39
CA LEU A 110 -18.92 -2.94 21.47
C LEU A 110 -20.25 -3.69 21.59
N LEU A 111 -20.31 -4.89 21.03
CA LEU A 111 -21.26 -5.90 21.44
C LEU A 111 -20.89 -6.27 22.88
N VAL A 112 -21.52 -5.54 23.80
CA VAL A 112 -21.74 -5.93 25.19
C VAL A 112 -22.83 -7.00 25.21
#